data_AF-A0A0B3S3I5-F1
#
_entry.id   AF-A0A0B3S3I5-F1
#
_cell.length_a   1.000
_cell.length_b   1.000
_cell.length_c   1.000
_cell.angle_alpha   90.00
_cell.angle_beta   90.00
_cell.angle_gamma   90.00
#
_symmetry.space_group_name_H-M   'P 1'
#
loop_
_entity.id
_entity.type
_entity.pdbx_description
1 polymer ?
#
loop_
_entity_poly.entity_id
_entity_poly.type
_entity_poly.pdbx_seq_one_letter_code
_entity_poly.pdbx_strand_id
1 'polypeptide(L)'
;MTVKLDVKGFREIEKALAKLPASTAKGVAKRAMRAELKPVASMANALWPGADDDVFKVGSKVKGGQPQPKRGRSIVNLHVGAVNKPEAHLIEWGTGPRKHESGKYVGAVAPHAMLGPAWDANRHGMLEGLGARLWDEIAKTMARRAAKGK
;
A
#
# COMPACT_ATOMS: atom_id res chain seq x y z
N MET A 1 6.35 14.46 -10.20
CA MET A 1 7.56 13.67 -10.54
C MET A 1 7.14 12.35 -11.13
N THR A 2 7.57 12.03 -12.35
CA THR A 2 7.32 10.74 -13.00
C THR A 2 8.60 9.91 -12.88
N VAL A 3 8.58 8.86 -12.05
CA VAL A 3 9.73 7.97 -11.89
C VAL A 3 9.64 6.87 -12.95
N LYS A 4 10.58 6.85 -13.91
CA LYS A 4 10.77 5.72 -14.83
C LYS A 4 11.70 4.71 -14.17
N LEU A 5 11.22 3.47 -14.01
CA LEU A 5 11.99 2.36 -13.43
C LEU A 5 12.00 1.22 -14.45
N ASP A 6 13.20 0.77 -14.82
CA ASP A 6 13.39 -0.37 -15.72
C ASP A 6 13.46 -1.66 -14.90
N VAL A 7 12.40 -2.46 -14.97
CA VAL A 7 12.29 -3.70 -14.19
C VAL A 7 12.40 -4.91 -15.12
N LYS A 8 13.43 -5.74 -14.91
CA LYS A 8 13.68 -6.96 -15.70
C LYS A 8 12.88 -8.14 -15.14
N GLY A 9 12.38 -9.04 -15.99
CA GLY A 9 11.71 -10.28 -15.57
C GLY A 9 10.19 -10.19 -15.37
N PHE A 10 9.59 -9.00 -15.38
CA PHE A 10 8.15 -8.83 -15.16
C PHE A 10 7.30 -9.34 -16.34
N ARG A 11 7.87 -9.38 -17.56
CA ARG A 11 7.20 -9.93 -18.73
C ARG A 11 7.00 -11.44 -18.60
N GLU A 12 7.99 -12.14 -18.05
CA GLU A 12 7.93 -13.58 -17.79
C GLU A 12 6.95 -13.89 -16.67
N ILE A 13 6.90 -13.05 -15.63
CA ILE A 13 5.90 -13.11 -14.57
C ILE A 13 4.49 -12.94 -15.15
N GLU A 14 4.27 -11.97 -16.03
CA GLU A 14 2.97 -11.76 -16.66
C GLU A 14 2.53 -12.98 -17.48
N LYS A 15 3.44 -13.56 -18.28
CA LYS A 15 3.18 -14.81 -19.00
C LYS A 15 2.84 -15.97 -18.07
N ALA A 16 3.54 -16.08 -16.94
CA ALA A 16 3.30 -17.14 -15.95
C ALA A 16 1.95 -16.94 -15.23
N LEU A 17 1.59 -15.69 -14.87
CA LEU A 17 0.29 -15.35 -14.30
C LEU A 17 -0.85 -15.62 -15.28
N ALA A 18 -0.64 -15.41 -16.58
CA ALA A 18 -1.64 -15.69 -17.61
C ALA A 18 -1.99 -17.19 -17.73
N LYS A 19 -1.10 -18.09 -17.31
CA LYS A 19 -1.37 -19.54 -17.27
C LYS A 19 -2.28 -19.94 -16.10
N LEU A 20 -2.49 -19.06 -15.12
CA LEU A 20 -3.36 -19.29 -13.98
C LEU A 20 -4.78 -18.75 -14.26
N PRO A 21 -5.83 -19.34 -13.66
CA PRO A 21 -7.15 -18.73 -13.67
C PRO A 21 -7.10 -17.31 -13.08
N ALA A 22 -7.87 -16.38 -13.66
CA ALA A 22 -7.83 -14.96 -13.30
C ALA A 22 -8.01 -14.69 -11.79
N SER A 23 -8.86 -15.45 -11.10
CA SER A 23 -9.06 -15.35 -9.65
C SER A 23 -7.81 -15.74 -8.86
N THR A 24 -7.09 -16.76 -9.33
CA THR A 24 -5.85 -17.26 -8.71
C THR A 24 -4.70 -16.29 -8.94
N ALA A 25 -4.54 -15.79 -10.17
CA ALA A 25 -3.53 -14.80 -10.52
C ALA A 25 -3.68 -13.52 -9.66
N LYS A 26 -4.91 -13.03 -9.47
CA LYS A 26 -5.20 -11.91 -8.56
C LYS A 26 -4.79 -12.20 -7.11
N GLY A 27 -5.10 -13.41 -6.64
CA GLY A 27 -4.74 -13.83 -5.27
C GLY A 27 -3.23 -13.83 -5.05
N VAL A 28 -2.47 -14.33 -6.02
CA VAL A 28 -1.00 -14.29 -6.02
C VAL A 28 -0.48 -12.86 -5.97
N ALA A 29 -0.92 -12.01 -6.91
CA ALA A 29 -0.51 -10.61 -6.96
C ALA A 29 -0.83 -9.86 -5.66
N LYS A 30 -2.05 -10.04 -5.12
CA LYS A 30 -2.48 -9.40 -3.88
C LYS A 30 -1.63 -9.82 -2.67
N ARG A 31 -1.23 -11.09 -2.57
CA ARG A 31 -0.39 -11.58 -1.48
C ARG A 31 1.02 -11.01 -1.56
N ALA A 32 1.63 -11.06 -2.74
CA ALA A 32 2.97 -10.49 -2.97
C ALA A 32 2.97 -8.98 -2.67
N MET A 33 2.04 -8.21 -3.24
CA MET A 33 1.93 -6.78 -2.98
C MET A 33 1.67 -6.45 -1.50
N ARG A 34 0.84 -7.24 -0.81
CA ARG A 34 0.56 -7.01 0.61
C ARG A 34 1.80 -7.26 1.48
N ALA A 35 2.60 -8.28 1.17
CA ALA A 35 3.85 -8.53 1.88
C ALA A 35 4.83 -7.37 1.71
N GLU A 36 4.92 -6.84 0.48
CA GLU A 36 5.79 -5.72 0.13
C GLU A 36 5.36 -4.37 0.70
N LEU A 37 4.06 -4.15 0.88
CA LEU A 37 3.54 -2.91 1.49
C LEU A 37 3.55 -2.95 3.03
N LYS A 38 3.82 -4.11 3.64
CA LYS A 38 3.83 -4.25 5.10
C LYS A 38 4.93 -3.42 5.79
N PRO A 39 6.17 -3.36 5.28
CA PRO A 39 7.22 -2.49 5.83
C PRO A 39 6.84 -1.00 5.80
N VAL A 40 6.17 -0.52 4.75
CA VAL A 40 5.68 0.86 4.66
C VAL A 40 4.70 1.16 5.80
N ALA A 41 3.71 0.29 6.02
CA ALA A 41 2.75 0.44 7.10
C ALA A 41 3.43 0.38 8.48
N SER A 42 4.38 -0.54 8.66
CA SER A 42 5.13 -0.70 9.90
C SER A 42 5.96 0.54 10.23
N MET A 43 6.65 1.11 9.24
CA MET A 43 7.45 2.31 9.43
C MET A 43 6.56 3.54 9.69
N ALA A 44 5.42 3.65 9.00
CA ALA A 44 4.46 4.72 9.27
C ALA A 44 3.87 4.63 10.69
N ASN A 45 3.63 3.42 11.21
CA ASN A 45 3.21 3.22 12.61
C ASN A 45 4.34 3.55 13.60
N ALA A 46 5.59 3.25 13.28
CA ALA A 46 6.73 3.62 14.12
C ALA A 46 6.94 5.14 14.22
N LEU A 47 6.53 5.88 13.19
CA LEU A 47 6.55 7.35 13.17
C LEU A 47 5.27 7.96 13.75
N TRP A 48 4.25 7.16 14.06
CA TRP A 48 2.99 7.68 14.57
C TRP A 48 3.17 8.23 16.00
N PRO A 49 2.76 9.48 16.28
CA PRO A 49 2.95 10.08 17.60
C PRO A 49 1.97 9.58 18.68
N GLY A 50 0.95 8.80 18.31
CA GLY A 50 0.02 8.21 19.29
C GLY A 50 0.62 6.95 19.91
N ALA A 51 0.48 6.82 21.23
CA ALA A 51 1.29 5.90 22.03
C ALA A 51 1.11 4.40 21.72
N ASP A 52 -0.09 3.93 21.30
CA ASP A 52 -0.38 2.48 21.33
C ASP A 52 -1.25 1.93 20.17
N ASP A 53 -1.55 2.72 19.14
CA ASP A 53 -2.45 2.29 18.04
C ASP A 53 -1.70 1.96 16.75
N ASP A 54 -1.88 0.75 16.21
CA ASP A 54 -1.53 0.40 14.82
C ASP A 54 -2.51 1.09 13.85
N VAL A 55 -2.20 2.33 13.48
CA VAL A 55 -3.07 3.20 12.67
C VAL A 55 -3.00 2.86 11.19
N PHE A 56 -1.81 2.73 10.62
CA PHE A 56 -1.60 2.51 9.19
C PHE A 56 -1.70 1.02 8.85
N LYS A 57 -2.57 0.68 7.89
CA LYS A 57 -2.81 -0.71 7.45
C LYS A 57 -2.89 -0.82 5.92
N VAL A 58 -2.61 -2.03 5.42
CA VAL A 58 -2.69 -2.36 3.98
C VAL A 58 -4.10 -2.83 3.59
N GLY A 59 -4.85 -1.98 2.89
CA GLY A 59 -6.23 -2.21 2.48
C GLY A 59 -6.44 -2.16 0.97
N SER A 60 -7.45 -2.86 0.46
CA SER A 60 -7.84 -2.79 -0.96
C SER A 60 -8.93 -1.76 -1.26
N LYS A 61 -9.42 -1.06 -0.22
CA LYS A 61 -10.50 -0.08 -0.33
C LYS A 61 -9.99 1.28 0.15
N VAL A 62 -10.42 2.32 -0.54
CA VAL A 62 -10.29 3.73 -0.12
C VAL A 62 -11.67 4.25 0.27
N LYS A 63 -11.73 5.26 1.14
CA LYS A 63 -13.01 5.89 1.54
C LYS A 63 -13.65 6.60 0.34
N GLY A 64 -14.97 6.73 0.33
CA GLY A 64 -15.71 7.31 -0.80
C GLY A 64 -15.31 8.74 -1.16
N GLY A 65 -14.90 9.55 -0.18
CA GLY A 65 -14.42 10.92 -0.39
C GLY A 65 -12.98 11.05 -0.89
N GLN A 66 -12.26 9.93 -1.10
CA GLN A 66 -10.91 9.93 -1.68
C GLN A 66 -10.97 9.63 -3.18
N PRO A 67 -9.97 10.08 -3.96
CA PRO A 67 -9.84 9.72 -5.37
C PRO A 67 -9.93 8.21 -5.57
N GLN A 68 -10.93 7.76 -6.33
CA GLN A 68 -11.15 6.34 -6.54
C GLN A 68 -10.18 5.80 -7.59
N PRO A 69 -9.44 4.72 -7.29
CA PRO A 69 -8.54 4.12 -8.27
C PRO A 69 -9.36 3.44 -9.39
N LYS A 70 -8.78 3.38 -10.59
CA LYS A 70 -9.37 2.60 -11.70
C LYS A 70 -9.56 1.14 -11.28
N ARG A 71 -10.72 0.57 -11.61
CA ARG A 71 -11.07 -0.81 -11.30
C ARG A 71 -11.20 -1.60 -12.60
N GLY A 72 -10.83 -2.88 -12.57
CA GLY A 72 -10.90 -3.74 -13.75
C GLY A 72 -10.62 -5.20 -13.44
N ARG A 73 -10.89 -6.06 -14.43
CA ARG A 73 -10.68 -7.51 -14.26
C ARG A 73 -9.20 -7.86 -14.11
N SER A 74 -8.26 -7.08 -14.63
CA SER A 74 -6.81 -7.32 -14.53
C SER A 74 -6.12 -6.43 -13.49
N ILE A 75 -6.83 -5.51 -12.84
CA ILE A 75 -6.23 -4.51 -11.95
C ILE A 75 -6.34 -4.98 -10.49
N VAL A 76 -5.23 -4.90 -9.75
CA VAL A 76 -5.17 -5.12 -8.31
C VAL A 76 -4.72 -3.82 -7.65
N ASN A 77 -5.58 -3.23 -6.82
CA ASN A 77 -5.27 -2.02 -6.06
C ASN A 77 -5.12 -2.37 -4.57
N LEU A 78 -4.00 -1.95 -3.98
CA LEU A 78 -3.76 -1.93 -2.54
C LEU A 78 -3.26 -0.54 -2.15
N HIS A 79 -3.60 -0.13 -0.95
CA HIS A 79 -3.30 1.18 -0.39
C HIS A 79 -2.78 0.99 1.03
N VAL A 80 -1.85 1.86 1.42
CA VAL A 80 -1.44 2.02 2.82
C VAL A 80 -2.08 3.29 3.32
N GLY A 81 -2.80 3.22 4.43
CA GLY A 81 -3.48 4.38 4.98
C GLY A 81 -3.97 4.18 6.40
N ALA A 82 -4.26 5.29 7.07
CA ALA A 82 -4.76 5.31 8.43
C ALA A 82 -6.19 4.72 8.51
N VAL A 83 -6.35 3.75 9.40
CA VAL A 83 -7.64 3.12 9.71
C VAL A 83 -8.14 3.69 11.03
N ASN A 84 -9.42 4.07 11.08
CA ASN A 84 -10.10 4.61 12.26
C ASN A 84 -9.50 5.89 12.88
N LYS A 85 -8.52 6.52 12.22
CA LYS A 85 -7.97 7.84 12.60
C LYS A 85 -8.09 8.82 11.43
N PRO A 86 -9.28 9.41 11.20
CA PRO A 86 -9.47 10.37 10.10
C PRO A 86 -8.51 11.56 10.18
N GLU A 87 -8.08 11.97 11.38
CA GLU A 87 -7.18 13.08 11.66
C GLU A 87 -5.72 12.82 11.27
N ALA A 88 -5.32 11.58 10.94
CA ALA A 88 -3.92 11.26 10.65
C ALA A 88 -3.31 12.08 9.51
N HIS A 89 -4.10 12.44 8.49
CA HIS A 89 -3.64 13.30 7.39
C HIS A 89 -3.42 14.77 7.83
N LEU A 90 -4.17 15.24 8.83
CA LEU A 90 -3.99 16.57 9.43
C LEU A 90 -2.73 16.63 10.29
N ILE A 91 -2.31 15.49 10.83
CA ILE A 91 -1.05 15.35 11.56
C ILE A 91 0.12 15.26 10.57
N GLU A 92 0.02 14.44 9.53
CA GLU A 92 1.04 14.30 8.49
C GLU A 92 1.51 15.64 7.91
N TRP A 93 0.54 16.46 7.51
CA TRP A 93 0.81 17.73 6.81
C TRP A 93 0.66 18.96 7.70
N GLY A 94 0.21 18.78 8.94
CA GLY A 94 -0.14 19.88 9.83
C GLY A 94 -1.41 20.60 9.38
N THR A 95 -1.78 21.62 10.17
CA THR A 95 -2.89 22.51 9.85
C THR A 95 -2.46 23.96 10.01
N GLY A 96 -3.05 24.86 9.21
CA GLY A 96 -2.87 26.29 9.40
C GLY A 96 -3.53 26.81 10.69
N PRO A 97 -3.29 28.07 11.06
CA PRO A 97 -3.95 28.73 12.18
C PRO A 97 -5.48 28.65 12.07
N ARG A 98 -6.15 28.06 13.06
CA ARG A 98 -7.62 27.98 13.10
C ARG A 98 -8.18 29.08 14.00
N LYS A 99 -9.27 29.71 13.55
CA LYS A 99 -10.00 30.75 14.29
C LYS A 99 -11.50 30.48 14.22
N HIS A 100 -12.23 30.85 15.26
CA HIS A 100 -13.69 30.96 15.20
C HIS A 100 -14.11 32.19 14.38
N GLU A 101 -15.38 32.24 13.98
CA GLU A 101 -15.99 33.42 13.34
C GLU A 101 -15.85 34.69 14.20
N SER A 102 -15.86 34.53 15.54
CA SER A 102 -15.58 35.61 16.50
C SER A 102 -14.12 36.09 16.54
N GLY A 103 -13.23 35.53 15.72
CA GLY A 103 -11.81 35.88 15.65
C GLY A 103 -10.92 35.18 16.68
N LYS A 104 -11.49 34.44 17.64
CA LYS A 104 -10.71 33.70 18.67
C LYS A 104 -9.83 32.62 18.03
N TYR A 105 -8.53 32.67 18.32
CA TYR A 105 -7.56 31.65 17.90
C TYR A 105 -7.71 30.36 18.70
N VAL A 106 -7.70 29.22 18.01
CA VAL A 106 -7.87 27.87 18.60
C VAL A 106 -6.72 26.91 18.28
N GLY A 107 -5.57 27.46 17.89
CA GLY A 107 -4.37 26.68 17.66
C GLY A 107 -4.17 26.24 16.22
N ALA A 108 -3.03 25.59 16.03
CA ALA A 108 -2.58 24.93 14.82
C ALA A 108 -1.90 23.62 15.21
N VAL A 109 -1.92 22.64 14.31
CA VAL A 109 -1.22 21.36 14.49
C VAL A 109 0.05 21.42 13.66
N ALA A 110 1.21 21.24 14.30
CA ALA A 110 2.48 21.15 13.60
C ALA A 110 2.52 19.86 12.76
N PRO A 111 3.12 19.89 11.55
CA PRO A 111 3.26 18.71 10.72
C PRO A 111 4.18 17.68 11.39
N HIS A 112 3.80 16.42 11.30
CA HIS A 112 4.59 15.29 11.74
C HIS A 112 4.57 14.24 10.62
N ALA A 113 5.63 14.21 9.81
CA ALA A 113 5.68 13.36 8.62
C ALA A 113 5.84 11.87 8.99
N MET A 114 5.00 11.01 8.44
CA MET A 114 4.91 9.58 8.77
C MET A 114 4.83 8.73 7.49
N LEU A 115 3.73 8.85 6.74
CA LEU A 115 3.45 8.00 5.59
C LEU A 115 4.30 8.38 4.38
N GLY A 116 4.56 9.67 4.16
CA GLY A 116 5.44 10.14 3.10
C GLY A 116 6.88 9.59 3.24
N PRO A 117 7.55 9.82 4.38
CA PRO A 117 8.89 9.27 4.65
C PRO A 117 8.93 7.74 4.59
N ALA A 118 7.89 7.06 5.11
CA ALA A 118 7.81 5.60 5.06
C ALA A 118 7.71 5.07 3.63
N TRP A 119 6.93 5.71 2.76
CA TRP A 119 6.88 5.38 1.34
C TRP A 119 8.23 5.61 0.66
N ASP A 120 8.83 6.77 0.92
CA ASP A 120 10.07 7.18 0.28
C ASP A 120 11.26 6.27 0.59
N ALA A 121 11.34 5.79 1.83
CA ALA A 121 12.36 4.85 2.27
C ALA A 121 12.20 3.45 1.64
N ASN A 122 10.97 3.01 1.37
CA ASN A 122 10.69 1.61 0.99
C ASN A 122 10.41 1.41 -0.51
N ARG A 123 9.98 2.46 -1.24
CA ARG A 123 9.49 2.34 -2.63
C ARG A 123 10.44 1.63 -3.61
N HIS A 124 11.76 1.76 -3.42
CA HIS A 124 12.75 1.14 -4.30
C HIS A 124 12.88 -0.36 -4.05
N GLY A 125 13.20 -0.76 -2.80
CA GLY A 125 13.33 -2.16 -2.44
C GLY A 125 12.03 -2.96 -2.58
N MET A 126 10.89 -2.28 -2.41
CA MET A 126 9.56 -2.87 -2.57
C MET A 126 9.34 -3.42 -3.99
N LEU A 127 9.80 -2.72 -5.03
CA LEU A 127 9.59 -3.13 -6.42
C LEU A 127 10.48 -4.29 -6.83
N GLU A 128 11.74 -4.28 -6.37
CA GLU A 128 12.67 -5.38 -6.59
C GLU A 128 12.18 -6.65 -5.88
N GLY A 129 11.80 -6.52 -4.60
CA GLY A 129 11.24 -7.61 -3.82
C GLY A 129 9.95 -8.16 -4.44
N LEU A 130 9.10 -7.29 -5.00
CA LEU A 130 7.82 -7.71 -5.59
C LEU A 130 8.01 -8.74 -6.70
N GLY A 131 9.03 -8.56 -7.54
CA GLY A 131 9.33 -9.51 -8.61
C GLY A 131 9.69 -10.90 -8.07
N ALA A 132 10.60 -10.95 -7.09
CA ALA A 132 11.01 -12.19 -6.43
C ALA A 132 9.83 -12.88 -5.72
N ARG A 133 9.03 -12.13 -4.95
CA ARG A 133 7.87 -12.69 -4.25
C ARG A 133 6.76 -13.16 -5.18
N LEU A 134 6.57 -12.48 -6.32
CA LEU A 134 5.62 -12.94 -7.34
C LEU A 134 6.05 -14.30 -7.89
N TRP A 135 7.33 -14.49 -8.20
CA TRP A 135 7.84 -15.79 -8.63
C TRP A 135 7.62 -16.89 -7.59
N ASP A 136 7.96 -16.62 -6.33
CA ASP A 136 7.75 -17.57 -5.24
C ASP A 136 6.28 -17.96 -5.07
N GLU A 137 5.38 -16.97 -5.10
CA GLU A 137 3.95 -17.21 -4.98
C GLU A 137 3.35 -17.94 -6.19
N ILE A 138 3.85 -17.67 -7.40
CA ILE A 138 3.48 -18.40 -8.62
C ILE A 138 3.91 -19.86 -8.49
N ALA A 139 5.18 -20.11 -8.14
CA ALA A 139 5.73 -21.46 -7.98
C ALA A 139 4.94 -22.26 -6.93
N LYS A 140 4.71 -21.68 -5.74
CA LYS A 140 3.90 -22.29 -4.67
C LYS A 140 2.47 -22.57 -5.14
N THR A 141 1.87 -21.66 -5.90
CA THR A 141 0.50 -21.81 -6.38
C THR A 141 0.40 -22.90 -7.45
N MET A 142 1.36 -22.97 -8.37
CA MET A 142 1.45 -24.03 -9.39
C MET A 142 1.64 -25.40 -8.73
N ALA A 143 2.58 -25.53 -7.79
CA ALA A 143 2.83 -26.77 -7.06
C ALA A 143 1.57 -27.24 -6.29
N ARG A 144 0.89 -26.31 -5.60
CA ARG A 144 -0.37 -26.63 -4.90
C ARG A 144 -1.47 -27.10 -5.86
N ARG A 145 -1.53 -26.54 -7.07
CA ARG A 145 -2.50 -26.97 -8.09
C ARG A 145 -2.16 -28.33 -8.67
N ALA A 146 -0.88 -28.61 -8.91
CA ALA A 146 -0.43 -29.93 -9.35
C ALA A 146 -0.74 -31.00 -8.29
N ALA A 147 -0.53 -30.70 -7.01
CA ALA A 147 -0.86 -31.60 -5.90
C ALA A 147 -2.38 -31.82 -5.73
N LYS A 148 -3.20 -30.82 -6.06
CA LYS A 148 -4.67 -30.92 -6.11
C LYS A 148 -5.20 -31.41 -7.47
N GLY A 149 -4.29 -31.72 -8.40
CA GLY A 149 -4.57 -32.31 -9.71
C GLY A 149 -4.66 -33.83 -9.65
N LYS A 150 -4.97 -34.38 -8.47
CA LYS A 150 -5.75 -35.59 -8.24
C LYS A 150 -7.08 -35.17 -7.64
#